data_AF-A0A1H0K7C8-F1
#
_entry.id   AF-A0A1H0K7C8-F1
#
_cell.length_a   1.000
_cell.length_b   1.000
_cell.length_c   1.000
_cell.angle_alpha   90.00
_cell.angle_beta   90.00
_cell.angle_gamma   90.00
#
_symmetry.space_group_name_H-M   'P 1'
#
loop_
_entity.id
_entity.type
_entity.pdbx_description
1 polymer ?
#
loop_
_entity_poly.entity_id
_entity_poly.type
_entity_poly.pdbx_seq_one_letter_code
_entity_poly.pdbx_strand_id
1 'polypeptide(L)'
;MNNRHRKTLKKVFTDPVSGTIEWAAVEAMLVAAGCVVIEGEGSRVRFSYVAEGEEDRIATFHRPHPAKEAKRYQIKDARDFLTQIGLAPAEASDEAEDDTDKEAGTSEETVR
;
A
#
# COMPACT_ATOMS: atom_id res chain seq x y z
N MET A 1 -3.09 -12.31 3.18
CA MET A 1 -2.39 -11.07 3.60
C MET A 1 -1.26 -11.38 4.59
N ASN A 2 -0.03 -10.88 4.37
CA ASN A 2 1.12 -11.09 5.28
C ASN A 2 1.41 -9.84 6.15
N ASN A 3 2.43 -9.89 7.01
CA ASN A 3 2.83 -8.76 7.88
C ASN A 3 3.16 -7.49 7.09
N ARG A 4 3.86 -7.59 5.95
CA ARG A 4 4.21 -6.43 5.11
C ARG A 4 2.95 -5.76 4.56
N HIS A 5 1.98 -6.53 4.05
CA HIS A 5 0.72 -5.99 3.54
C HIS A 5 -0.11 -5.34 4.66
N ARG A 6 -0.14 -5.93 5.86
CA ARG A 6 -0.77 -5.31 7.05
C ARG A 6 -0.12 -3.98 7.43
N LYS A 7 1.22 -3.90 7.42
CA LYS A 7 1.96 -2.63 7.65
C LYS A 7 1.58 -1.59 6.59
N THR A 8 1.50 -1.96 5.30
CA THR A 8 1.04 -1.06 4.24
C THR A 8 -0.40 -0.59 4.46
N LEU A 9 -1.31 -1.51 4.77
CA LEU A 9 -2.71 -1.20 5.07
C LEU A 9 -2.80 -0.16 6.20
N LYS A 10 -2.10 -0.38 7.33
CA LYS A 10 -2.03 0.61 8.43
C LYS A 10 -1.54 1.98 7.96
N LYS A 11 -0.46 2.03 7.16
CA LYS A 11 0.10 3.28 6.61
C LYS A 11 -0.90 4.01 5.69
N VAL A 12 -1.67 3.29 4.88
CA VAL A 12 -2.70 3.87 4.00
C VAL A 12 -3.79 4.57 4.81
N PHE A 13 -4.13 4.07 5.99
CA PHE A 13 -5.13 4.64 6.89
C PHE A 13 -4.59 5.71 7.86
N THR A 14 -3.28 5.94 7.93
CA THR A 14 -2.67 6.96 8.80
C THR A 14 -2.99 8.39 8.36
N ASP A 15 -3.23 9.30 9.30
CA ASP A 15 -3.39 10.73 9.03
C ASP A 15 -2.35 11.55 9.82
N PRO A 16 -1.53 12.41 9.17
CA PRO A 16 -1.53 12.72 7.75
C PRO A 16 -1.05 11.57 6.87
N VAL A 17 -1.56 11.50 5.63
CA VAL A 17 -1.14 10.52 4.62
C VAL A 17 0.37 10.57 4.39
N SER A 18 1.05 9.43 4.63
CA SER A 18 2.48 9.30 4.37
C SER A 18 2.79 9.48 2.88
N GLY A 19 3.81 10.29 2.56
CA GLY A 19 4.32 10.46 1.20
C GLY A 19 5.37 9.43 0.79
N THR A 20 5.69 8.45 1.64
CA THR A 20 6.79 7.49 1.43
C THR A 20 6.32 6.08 1.08
N ILE A 21 5.03 5.87 0.86
CA ILE A 21 4.48 4.56 0.51
C ILE A 21 4.79 4.28 -0.96
N GLU A 22 5.58 3.25 -1.26
CA GLU A 22 5.80 2.79 -2.63
C GLU A 22 4.50 2.29 -3.27
N TRP A 23 4.25 2.67 -4.53
CA TRP A 23 3.07 2.21 -5.26
C TRP A 23 2.99 0.69 -5.35
N ALA A 24 4.13 0.02 -5.57
CA ALA A 24 4.19 -1.45 -5.60
C ALA A 24 3.70 -2.09 -4.30
N ALA A 25 3.92 -1.45 -3.15
CA ALA A 25 3.41 -1.94 -1.88
C ALA A 25 1.88 -1.82 -1.77
N VAL A 26 1.29 -0.76 -2.34
CA VAL A 26 -0.17 -0.57 -2.41
C VAL A 26 -0.79 -1.61 -3.34
N GLU A 27 -0.23 -1.79 -4.54
CA GLU A 27 -0.69 -2.77 -5.54
C GLU A 27 -0.65 -4.21 -4.98
N ALA A 28 0.47 -4.62 -4.38
CA ALA A 28 0.60 -5.93 -3.75
C ALA A 28 -0.36 -6.13 -2.57
N MET A 29 -0.61 -5.08 -1.78
CA MET A 29 -1.55 -5.14 -0.67
C MET A 29 -3.00 -5.32 -1.17
N LEU A 30 -3.42 -4.58 -2.21
CA LEU A 30 -4.75 -4.73 -2.82
C LEU A 30 -4.95 -6.13 -3.40
N VAL A 31 -3.95 -6.69 -4.10
CA VAL A 31 -4.01 -8.08 -4.58
C VAL A 31 -4.15 -9.06 -3.42
N ALA A 32 -3.39 -8.86 -2.35
CA ALA A 32 -3.45 -9.73 -1.17
C ALA A 32 -4.74 -9.57 -0.34
N ALA A 33 -5.50 -8.51 -0.58
CA ALA A 33 -6.84 -8.25 -0.05
C ALA A 33 -7.95 -8.92 -0.89
N GLY A 34 -7.59 -9.59 -2.00
CA GLY A 34 -8.54 -10.29 -2.87
C GLY A 34 -8.94 -9.48 -4.12
N CYS A 35 -8.33 -8.32 -4.35
CA CYS A 35 -8.60 -7.54 -5.56
C CYS A 35 -7.93 -8.18 -6.79
N VAL A 36 -8.65 -8.16 -7.91
CA VAL A 36 -8.12 -8.56 -9.23
C VAL A 36 -7.59 -7.33 -9.94
N VAL A 37 -6.35 -7.41 -10.45
CA VAL A 37 -5.73 -6.36 -11.27
C VAL A 37 -6.26 -6.45 -12.69
N ILE A 38 -6.67 -5.30 -13.23
CA ILE A 38 -7.08 -5.14 -14.61
C ILE A 38 -6.16 -4.09 -15.24
N GLU A 39 -5.30 -4.54 -16.15
CA GLU A 39 -4.40 -3.64 -16.89
C GLU A 39 -5.20 -2.66 -17.77
N GLY A 40 -4.71 -1.42 -17.83
CA GLY A 40 -5.23 -0.38 -18.70
C GLY A 40 -4.17 0.09 -19.70
N GLU A 41 -4.55 1.03 -20.56
CA GLU A 41 -3.58 1.66 -21.47
C GLU A 41 -2.60 2.57 -20.71
N GLY A 42 -1.32 2.49 -21.08
CA GLY A 42 -0.25 3.29 -20.49
C GLY A 42 -0.01 2.95 -19.02
N SER A 43 -0.02 3.96 -18.15
CA SER A 43 0.14 3.77 -16.70
C SER A 43 -1.16 3.48 -15.97
N ARG A 44 -2.31 3.41 -16.66
CA ARG A 44 -3.60 3.17 -16.00
C ARG A 44 -3.69 1.73 -15.50
N VAL A 45 -4.15 1.55 -14.28
CA VAL A 45 -4.40 0.25 -13.67
C VAL A 45 -5.72 0.29 -12.89
N ARG A 46 -6.50 -0.77 -12.96
CA ARG A 46 -7.77 -0.91 -12.24
C ARG A 46 -7.71 -2.08 -11.28
N PHE A 47 -8.46 -1.98 -10.19
CA PHE A 47 -8.64 -3.07 -9.23
C PHE A 47 -10.12 -3.35 -9.08
N SER A 48 -10.52 -4.62 -9.27
CA SER A 48 -11.88 -5.09 -9.05
C SER A 48 -11.94 -5.94 -7.78
N TYR A 49 -12.98 -5.76 -6.98
CA TYR A 49 -13.31 -6.59 -5.84
C TYR A 49 -14.77 -7.04 -5.92
N VAL A 50 -15.00 -8.35 -5.79
CA VAL A 50 -16.33 -8.97 -5.86
C VAL A 50 -16.59 -9.67 -4.53
N ALA A 51 -17.63 -9.22 -3.82
CA ALA A 51 -18.12 -9.89 -2.61
C ALA A 51 -19.38 -10.68 -2.93
N GLU A 52 -19.58 -11.80 -2.24
CA GLU A 52 -20.75 -12.65 -2.45
C GLU A 52 -22.05 -11.87 -2.15
N GLY A 53 -22.93 -11.78 -3.15
CA GLY A 53 -24.20 -11.08 -3.03
C GLY A 53 -24.11 -9.55 -3.14
N GLU A 54 -22.95 -8.97 -3.47
CA GLU A 54 -22.77 -7.53 -3.69
C GLU A 54 -22.35 -7.21 -5.13
N GLU A 55 -22.55 -5.96 -5.55
CA GLU A 55 -22.08 -5.46 -6.84
C GLU A 55 -20.55 -5.32 -6.87
N ASP A 56 -19.96 -5.55 -8.05
CA ASP A 56 -18.53 -5.38 -8.30
C ASP A 56 -18.06 -3.95 -7.98
N ARG A 57 -17.04 -3.83 -7.12
CA ARG A 57 -16.40 -2.56 -6.79
C ARG A 57 -15.13 -2.41 -7.61
N ILE A 58 -15.02 -1.33 -8.39
CA ILE A 58 -13.86 -1.06 -9.25
C ILE A 58 -13.25 0.30 -8.92
N ALA A 59 -11.94 0.32 -8.65
CA ALA A 59 -11.17 1.55 -8.54
C ALA A 59 -10.16 1.69 -9.69
N THR A 60 -9.99 2.91 -10.19
CA THR A 60 -9.04 3.23 -11.27
C THR A 60 -7.92 4.11 -10.73
N PHE A 61 -6.68 3.73 -11.01
CA PHE A 61 -5.48 4.46 -10.66
C PHE A 61 -4.58 4.65 -11.88
N HIS A 62 -3.54 5.45 -11.69
CA HIS A 62 -2.43 5.57 -12.63
C HIS A 62 -1.15 5.23 -11.86
N ARG A 63 -0.28 4.36 -12.36
CA ARG A 63 1.02 4.08 -11.74
C ARG A 63 1.86 5.36 -11.77
N PRO A 64 2.55 5.73 -10.67
CA PRO A 64 3.39 6.91 -10.65
C PRO A 64 4.56 6.76 -11.62
N HIS A 65 4.90 7.87 -12.30
CA HIS A 65 6.07 7.96 -13.17
C HIS A 65 6.62 9.39 -13.13
N PRO A 66 7.94 9.62 -13.01
CA PRO A 66 9.02 8.63 -12.85
C PRO A 66 9.23 8.14 -11.41
N ALA A 67 8.53 8.70 -10.42
CA ALA A 67 8.67 8.35 -9.01
C ALA A 67 8.12 6.95 -8.70
N LYS A 68 8.67 6.30 -7.67
CA LYS A 68 8.22 4.98 -7.19
C LYS A 68 7.11 5.10 -6.15
N GLU A 69 7.09 6.22 -5.43
CA GLU A 69 6.18 6.52 -4.36
C GLU A 69 4.78 6.88 -4.90
N ALA A 70 3.76 6.34 -4.24
CA ALA A 70 2.40 6.75 -4.47
C ALA A 70 2.22 8.22 -4.04
N LYS A 71 1.59 9.01 -4.91
CA LYS A 71 1.17 10.36 -4.59
C LYS A 71 0.10 10.31 -3.50
N ARG A 72 0.04 11.33 -2.65
CA ARG A 72 -0.93 11.40 -1.54
C ARG A 72 -2.38 11.19 -1.97
N TYR A 73 -2.77 11.68 -3.15
CA TYR A 73 -4.12 11.45 -3.66
C TYR A 73 -4.37 9.97 -3.98
N GLN A 74 -3.38 9.24 -4.50
CA GLN A 74 -3.53 7.81 -4.81
C GLN A 74 -3.69 6.98 -3.53
N ILE A 75 -3.04 7.40 -2.45
CA ILE A 75 -3.19 6.76 -1.14
C ILE A 75 -4.58 7.05 -0.56
N LYS A 76 -5.11 8.27 -0.74
CA LYS A 76 -6.49 8.60 -0.38
C LYS A 76 -7.49 7.78 -1.19
N ASP A 77 -7.35 7.73 -2.51
CA ASP A 77 -8.20 6.92 -3.40
C ASP A 77 -8.14 5.44 -3.00
N ALA A 78 -6.97 4.93 -2.62
CA ALA A 78 -6.81 3.55 -2.13
C ALA A 78 -7.51 3.34 -0.79
N ARG A 79 -7.41 4.30 0.15
CA ARG A 79 -8.12 4.26 1.43
C ARG A 79 -9.64 4.26 1.22
N ASP A 80 -10.14 5.10 0.33
CA ASP A 80 -11.56 5.21 0.04
C ASP A 80 -12.07 3.90 -0.57
N PHE A 81 -11.31 3.32 -1.51
CA PHE A 81 -11.64 2.02 -2.09
C PHE A 81 -11.63 0.89 -1.05
N LEU A 82 -10.59 0.82 -0.20
CA LEU A 82 -10.49 -0.16 0.89
C LEU A 82 -11.68 -0.04 1.86
N THR A 83 -12.06 1.18 2.22
CA THR A 83 -13.24 1.47 3.04
C THR A 83 -14.51 1.02 2.35
N GLN A 84 -14.64 1.28 1.05
CA GLN A 84 -15.77 0.83 0.24
C GLN A 84 -15.88 -0.69 0.23
N ILE A 85 -14.76 -1.43 0.15
CA ILE A 85 -14.75 -2.90 0.20
C ILE A 85 -14.78 -3.49 1.62
N GLY A 86 -14.99 -2.66 2.65
CA GLY A 86 -15.10 -3.10 4.05
C GLY A 86 -13.78 -3.50 4.70
N LEU A 87 -12.64 -3.11 4.12
CA LEU A 87 -11.31 -3.39 4.66
C LEU A 87 -10.74 -2.15 5.35
N ALA A 88 -10.67 -2.21 6.67
CA ALA A 88 -9.93 -1.28 7.50
C ALA A 88 -8.92 -2.05 8.37
N PRO A 89 -7.81 -1.43 8.81
CA PRO A 89 -6.98 -2.03 9.84
C PRO A 89 -7.83 -2.31 11.08
N ALA A 90 -7.66 -3.48 11.70
CA ALA A 90 -8.25 -3.71 13.01
C ALA A 90 -7.65 -2.67 13.98
N GLU A 91 -8.51 -1.86 14.60
CA GLU A 91 -8.16 -1.05 15.76
C GLU A 91 -7.68 -2.01 16.85
N ALA A 92 -6.36 -2.18 16.95
CA ALA A 92 -5.73 -2.96 17.99
C ALA A 92 -4.80 -2.03 18.73
N SER A 93 -5.22 -1.69 19.95
CA SER A 93 -4.35 -1.63 21.12
C SER A 93 -3.22 -2.66 20.98
N ASP A 94 -2.08 -2.22 20.46
CA ASP A 94 -0.76 -2.62 20.90
C ASP A 94 0.27 -1.94 19.99
N GLU A 95 1.00 -1.08 20.69
CA GLU A 95 2.32 -0.51 20.50
C GLU A 95 3.00 -0.62 19.12
N ALA A 96 3.43 0.57 18.70
CA ALA A 96 4.49 0.78 17.74
C ALA A 96 5.71 -0.09 18.07
N GLU A 97 5.85 -1.22 17.39
CA GLU A 97 7.19 -1.70 17.08
C GLU A 97 7.72 -0.84 15.93
N ASP A 98 8.31 0.27 16.37
CA ASP A 98 9.40 0.99 15.72
C ASP A 98 10.44 -0.02 15.23
N ASP A 99 10.32 -0.40 13.97
CA ASP A 99 11.36 -1.13 13.25
C ASP A 99 12.39 -0.07 12.85
N THR A 100 13.23 0.30 13.83
CA THR A 100 14.52 0.97 13.60
C THR A 100 15.27 0.11 12.60
N ASP A 101 15.24 0.50 11.31
CA ASP A 101 16.17 -0.02 10.33
C ASP A 101 17.58 0.38 10.80
N LYS A 102 18.31 -0.64 11.22
CA LYS A 102 19.67 -0.60 11.74
C LYS A 102 20.60 0.00 10.69
N GLU A 103 20.96 1.26 10.88
CA GLU A 103 22.27 1.79 10.50
C GLU A 103 23.35 0.97 11.25
N ALA A 104 24.01 0.08 10.53
CA ALA A 104 25.36 -0.38 10.81
C ALA A 104 26.09 -0.27 9.46
N GLY A 105 27.05 0.62 9.26
CA GLY A 105 28.13 0.97 10.19
C GLY A 105 29.43 0.54 9.53
N THR A 106 30.09 1.52 8.93
CA THR A 106 31.47 1.57 8.40
C THR A 106 32.48 0.61 9.04
N SER A 107 33.31 -0.02 8.19
CA SER A 107 34.75 -0.11 8.45
C SER A 107 35.52 -0.37 7.16
N GLU A 108 36.14 0.70 6.65
CA GLU A 108 37.36 0.65 5.84
C GLU A 108 38.43 -0.13 6.61
N GLU A 109 39.01 -1.16 6.01
CA GLU A 109 40.29 -1.72 6.46
C GLU A 109 41.36 -1.42 5.42
N THR A 110 42.12 -0.35 5.69
CA THR A 110 43.42 -0.10 5.10
C THR A 110 44.46 -0.87 5.91
N VAL A 111 45.11 -1.89 5.34
CA VAL A 111 46.40 -2.36 5.82
C VAL A 111 47.31 -2.68 4.63
N ARG A 112 48.29 -1.78 4.48
CA ARG A 112 49.69 -1.92 4.04
C ARG A 112 50.09 -3.12 3.18
#